data_AF-V6BQP0-F1
#
_entry.id   AF-V6BQP0-F1
#
_cell.length_a   1.000
_cell.length_b   1.000
_cell.length_c   1.000
_cell.angle_alpha   90.00
_cell.angle_beta   90.00
_cell.angle_gamma   90.00
#
_symmetry.space_group_name_H-M   'P 1'
#
loop_
_entity.id
_entity.type
_entity.pdbx_description
1 polymer ?
#
loop_
_entity_poly.entity_id
_entity_poly.type
_entity_poly.pdbx_seq_one_letter_code
_entity_poly.pdbx_strand_id
1 'polypeptide(L)'
;FEWRWADIAQECERFLGPKGFGGVQISPPNDHILVNSPWRPWWQRYQPISYDLCSRSGSEAELKDMITRCNNVGVKIYVDAVINHMCGSGGGSGTHSSCGNWFNAGSEEFPSVPYSKLDFNDQKCKTGSGEIENYGDIYQVRDCRLVGLLDLALEKDYVRGKVSDYMNKLIGMGVAGFRVDACKHMWP
;
A
#
# COMPACT_ATOMS: atom_id res chain seq x y z
N PHE A 1 12.06 -9.26 -2.86
CA PHE A 1 10.85 -8.70 -3.50
C PHE A 1 9.83 -9.81 -3.68
N GLU A 2 8.57 -9.60 -3.28
CA GLU A 2 7.44 -10.58 -3.38
C GLU A 2 7.59 -11.86 -2.54
N TRP A 3 8.52 -11.90 -1.58
CA TRP A 3 8.69 -13.06 -0.71
C TRP A 3 7.53 -13.16 0.29
N ARG A 4 7.20 -14.38 0.71
CA ARG A 4 6.25 -14.62 1.79
C ARG A 4 6.89 -14.27 3.13
N TRP A 5 6.06 -13.92 4.10
CA TRP A 5 6.53 -13.54 5.44
C TRP A 5 7.30 -14.67 6.11
N ALA A 6 6.80 -15.91 6.00
CA ALA A 6 7.47 -17.09 6.55
C ALA A 6 8.87 -17.33 5.98
N ASP A 7 9.08 -17.04 4.69
CA ASP A 7 10.37 -17.21 4.02
C ASP A 7 11.36 -16.13 4.49
N ILE A 8 10.90 -14.87 4.62
CA ILE A 8 11.72 -13.77 5.16
C ILE A 8 12.12 -14.05 6.61
N ALA A 9 11.20 -14.55 7.44
CA ALA A 9 11.49 -14.87 8.84
C ALA A 9 12.63 -15.89 8.96
N GLN A 10 12.58 -16.96 8.15
CA GLN A 10 13.66 -17.94 8.07
C GLN A 10 14.95 -17.34 7.52
N GLU A 11 14.86 -16.47 6.51
CA GLU A 11 16.02 -15.79 5.92
C GLU A 11 16.75 -14.90 6.93
N CYS A 12 15.99 -14.20 7.78
CA CYS A 12 16.54 -13.39 8.86
C CYS A 12 17.43 -14.20 9.79
N GLU A 13 16.95 -15.36 10.23
CA GLU A 13 17.64 -16.20 11.21
C GLU A 13 18.81 -16.99 10.58
N ARG A 14 18.58 -17.59 9.40
CA ARG A 14 19.55 -18.52 8.79
C ARG A 14 20.68 -17.81 8.03
N PHE A 15 20.46 -16.57 7.59
CA PHE A 15 21.38 -15.89 6.69
C PHE A 15 21.59 -14.42 7.04
N LEU A 16 20.55 -13.59 7.02
CA LEU A 16 20.72 -12.12 7.08
C LEU A 16 21.34 -11.67 8.40
N GLY A 17 20.86 -12.18 9.53
CA GLY A 17 21.43 -11.92 10.86
C GLY A 17 22.90 -12.37 10.94
N PRO A 18 23.21 -13.67 10.72
CA PRO A 18 24.59 -14.17 10.75
C PRO A 18 25.54 -13.49 9.76
N LYS A 19 25.03 -12.93 8.65
CA LYS A 19 25.83 -12.23 7.64
C LYS A 19 25.87 -10.71 7.81
N GLY A 20 25.24 -10.17 8.85
CA GLY A 20 25.33 -8.75 9.19
C GLY A 20 24.52 -7.82 8.28
N PHE A 21 23.46 -8.31 7.64
CA PHE A 21 22.53 -7.45 6.90
C PHE A 21 21.70 -6.61 7.87
N GLY A 22 21.59 -5.31 7.62
CA GLY A 22 20.89 -4.38 8.51
C GLY A 22 19.37 -4.51 8.50
N GLY A 23 18.76 -4.95 7.39
CA GLY A 23 17.32 -5.08 7.30
C GLY A 23 16.80 -5.53 5.94
N VAL A 24 15.48 -5.64 5.84
CA VAL A 24 14.73 -6.11 4.67
C VAL A 24 13.62 -5.11 4.37
N GLN A 25 13.55 -4.64 3.12
CA GLN A 25 12.35 -4.00 2.59
C GLN A 25 11.36 -5.07 2.13
N ILE A 26 10.15 -5.05 2.67
CA ILE A 26 9.07 -5.96 2.28
C ILE A 26 8.15 -5.32 1.24
N SER A 27 7.52 -6.15 0.39
CA SER A 27 6.45 -5.71 -0.51
C SER A 27 5.22 -5.24 0.29
N PRO A 28 4.30 -4.45 -0.32
CA PRO A 28 3.17 -3.86 0.41
C PRO A 28 2.35 -4.90 1.18
N PRO A 29 2.25 -4.81 2.53
CA PRO A 29 1.65 -5.85 3.34
C PRO A 29 0.13 -5.74 3.46
N ASN A 30 -0.44 -4.62 3.01
CA ASN A 30 -1.87 -4.35 3.07
C ASN A 30 -2.64 -5.06 1.96
N ASP A 31 -3.95 -5.13 2.15
CA ASP A 31 -4.90 -5.68 1.19
C ASP A 31 -4.87 -4.93 -0.14
N HIS A 32 -4.81 -5.68 -1.23
CA HIS A 32 -4.66 -5.16 -2.58
C HIS A 32 -5.58 -5.89 -3.56
N ILE A 33 -5.81 -5.28 -4.71
CA ILE A 33 -6.66 -5.86 -5.76
C ILE A 33 -6.06 -7.16 -6.29
N LEU A 34 -6.93 -8.08 -6.69
CA LEU A 34 -6.59 -9.35 -7.32
C LEU A 34 -6.79 -9.26 -8.83
N VAL A 35 -5.69 -9.12 -9.58
CA VAL A 35 -5.72 -9.06 -11.04
C VAL A 35 -5.52 -10.45 -11.64
N ASN A 36 -6.37 -10.82 -12.60
CA ASN A 36 -6.35 -12.12 -13.30
C ASN A 36 -5.89 -12.02 -14.76
N SER A 37 -5.86 -10.83 -15.36
CA SER A 37 -5.36 -10.60 -16.72
C SER A 37 -4.48 -9.34 -16.76
N PRO A 38 -3.15 -9.47 -16.89
CA PRO A 38 -2.38 -10.71 -16.82
C PRO A 38 -2.55 -11.41 -15.47
N TRP A 39 -2.19 -12.70 -15.36
CA TRP A 39 -2.40 -13.46 -14.13
C TRP A 39 -1.47 -12.99 -13.00
N ARG A 40 -2.06 -12.44 -11.92
CA ARG A 40 -1.39 -12.11 -10.64
C ARG A 40 -0.08 -11.32 -10.79
N PRO A 41 -0.07 -10.22 -11.56
CA PRO A 41 1.13 -9.42 -11.79
C PRO A 41 1.64 -8.81 -10.49
N TRP A 42 2.93 -8.51 -10.42
CA TRP A 42 3.54 -7.90 -9.24
C TRP A 42 2.92 -6.54 -8.88
N TRP A 43 2.56 -5.75 -9.90
CA TRP A 43 2.03 -4.40 -9.70
C TRP A 43 0.64 -4.36 -9.07
N GLN A 44 -0.07 -5.50 -8.97
CA GLN A 44 -1.37 -5.55 -8.28
C GLN A 44 -1.24 -5.14 -6.79
N ARG A 45 -0.05 -5.29 -6.18
CA ARG A 45 0.20 -4.90 -4.79
C ARG A 45 0.28 -3.38 -4.58
N TYR A 46 0.44 -2.63 -5.66
CA TYR A 46 0.42 -1.16 -5.65
C TYR A 46 -0.99 -0.63 -5.99
N GLN A 47 -2.01 -1.43 -5.72
CA GLN A 47 -3.41 -1.06 -5.90
C GLN A 47 -4.20 -1.45 -4.64
N PRO A 48 -4.08 -0.65 -3.56
CA PRO A 48 -4.71 -0.94 -2.28
C PRO A 48 -6.23 -1.05 -2.37
N ILE A 49 -6.79 -1.97 -1.58
CA ILE A 49 -8.23 -2.08 -1.33
C ILE A 49 -8.55 -1.71 0.12
N SER A 50 -7.71 -2.16 1.05
CA SER A 50 -7.81 -1.74 2.45
C SER A 50 -6.42 -1.68 3.12
N TYR A 51 -6.41 -1.28 4.40
CA TYR A 51 -5.23 -1.32 5.25
C TYR A 51 -5.15 -2.59 6.12
N ASP A 52 -5.99 -3.58 5.86
CA ASP A 52 -5.89 -4.90 6.50
C ASP A 52 -4.58 -5.55 6.09
N LEU A 53 -3.88 -6.16 7.05
CA LEU A 53 -2.55 -6.74 6.83
C LEU A 53 -2.67 -8.17 6.31
N CYS A 54 -3.27 -8.34 5.15
CA CYS A 54 -3.27 -9.61 4.46
C CYS A 54 -2.98 -9.39 2.97
N SER A 55 -2.13 -10.25 2.43
CA SER A 55 -1.66 -10.14 1.05
C SER A 55 -1.24 -11.51 0.53
N ARG A 56 -0.82 -11.60 -0.73
CA ARG A 56 -0.20 -12.81 -1.28
C ARG A 56 1.00 -13.32 -0.45
N SER A 57 1.67 -12.45 0.31
CA SER A 57 2.82 -12.84 1.13
C SER A 57 2.43 -13.52 2.45
N GLY A 58 1.17 -13.43 2.88
CA GLY A 58 0.67 -14.03 4.12
C GLY A 58 -0.28 -13.13 4.90
N SER A 59 -0.78 -13.68 6.00
CA SER A 59 -1.68 -13.06 6.97
C SER A 59 -0.99 -12.09 7.93
N GLU A 60 -1.78 -11.35 8.71
CA GLU A 60 -1.29 -10.43 9.74
C GLU A 60 -0.48 -11.16 10.81
N ALA A 61 -0.89 -12.37 11.18
CA ALA A 61 -0.18 -13.19 12.16
C ALA A 61 1.22 -13.59 11.65
N GLU A 62 1.31 -14.00 10.39
CA GLU A 62 2.59 -14.34 9.76
C GLU A 62 3.49 -13.11 9.57
N LEU A 63 2.90 -11.95 9.25
CA LEU A 63 3.64 -10.69 9.17
C LEU A 63 4.24 -10.33 10.55
N LYS A 64 3.44 -10.42 11.62
CA LYS A 64 3.88 -10.14 12.99
C LYS A 64 4.95 -11.14 13.46
N ASP A 65 4.81 -12.42 13.13
CA ASP A 65 5.83 -13.44 13.40
C ASP A 65 7.17 -13.09 12.73
N MET A 66 7.12 -12.76 11.43
CA MET A 66 8.30 -12.36 10.67
C MET A 66 8.99 -11.13 11.26
N ILE A 67 8.24 -10.07 11.57
CA ILE A 67 8.80 -8.86 12.19
C ILE A 67 9.47 -9.21 13.52
N THR A 68 8.82 -10.01 14.36
CA THR A 68 9.33 -10.41 15.67
C THR A 68 10.64 -11.20 15.54
N ARG A 69 10.66 -12.22 14.68
CA ARG A 69 11.82 -13.09 14.48
C ARG A 69 13.00 -12.35 13.88
N CYS A 70 12.77 -11.52 12.87
CA CYS A 70 13.81 -10.68 12.28
C CYS A 70 14.39 -9.70 13.31
N ASN A 71 13.54 -9.03 14.10
CA ASN A 71 14.01 -8.12 15.13
C ASN A 71 14.84 -8.82 16.22
N ASN A 72 14.47 -10.05 16.62
CA ASN A 72 15.22 -10.83 17.61
C ASN A 72 16.65 -11.17 17.18
N VAL A 73 16.90 -11.25 15.86
CA VAL A 73 18.24 -11.47 15.30
C VAL A 73 18.89 -10.18 14.77
N GLY A 74 18.33 -9.02 15.14
CA GLY A 74 18.89 -7.70 14.81
C GLY A 74 18.62 -7.21 13.38
N VAL A 75 17.81 -7.91 12.59
CA VAL A 75 17.48 -7.55 11.20
C VAL A 75 16.21 -6.71 11.18
N LYS A 76 16.30 -5.46 10.71
CA LYS A 76 15.19 -4.51 10.67
C LYS A 76 14.22 -4.77 9.53
N ILE A 77 12.94 -4.48 9.73
CA ILE A 77 11.92 -4.55 8.67
C ILE A 77 11.51 -3.15 8.23
N TYR A 78 11.54 -2.90 6.93
CA TYR A 78 11.07 -1.67 6.29
C TYR A 78 9.87 -1.99 5.41
N VAL A 79 8.75 -1.32 5.66
CA VAL A 79 7.51 -1.58 4.91
C VAL A 79 7.44 -0.70 3.67
N ASP A 80 7.08 -1.29 2.53
CA ASP A 80 6.63 -0.51 1.36
C ASP A 80 5.19 -0.02 1.59
N ALA A 81 5.03 1.28 1.87
CA ALA A 81 3.76 1.91 2.22
C ALA A 81 3.16 2.60 0.99
N VAL A 82 2.06 2.03 0.47
CA VAL A 82 1.31 2.57 -0.66
C VAL A 82 0.17 3.44 -0.13
N ILE A 83 0.44 4.74 0.01
CA ILE A 83 -0.45 5.70 0.70
C ILE A 83 -0.88 6.90 -0.15
N ASN A 84 -0.39 6.98 -1.40
CA ASN A 84 -0.81 8.02 -2.35
C ASN A 84 -2.21 7.76 -2.90
N HIS A 85 -2.51 6.50 -3.21
CA HIS A 85 -3.67 6.11 -4.01
C HIS A 85 -4.28 4.80 -3.50
N MET A 86 -5.50 4.52 -3.95
CA MET A 86 -6.14 3.19 -3.88
C MET A 86 -5.98 2.47 -5.23
N CYS A 87 -6.80 1.45 -5.51
CA CYS A 87 -6.75 0.74 -6.79
C CYS A 87 -7.07 1.63 -8.00
N GLY A 88 -6.83 1.11 -9.21
CA GLY A 88 -7.19 1.82 -10.44
C GLY A 88 -8.69 2.08 -10.53
N SER A 89 -9.08 3.23 -11.08
CA SER A 89 -10.48 3.62 -11.33
C SER A 89 -11.24 2.59 -12.18
N GLY A 90 -10.53 1.90 -13.08
CA GLY A 90 -11.05 0.76 -13.86
C GLY A 90 -11.06 -0.59 -13.13
N GLY A 91 -10.81 -0.63 -11.81
CA GLY A 91 -10.68 -1.85 -11.01
C GLY A 91 -11.97 -2.63 -10.80
N GLY A 92 -13.11 -2.08 -11.20
CA GLY A 92 -14.43 -2.69 -11.08
C GLY A 92 -14.98 -2.67 -9.64
N SER A 93 -15.96 -3.53 -9.39
CA SER A 93 -16.64 -3.67 -8.10
C SER A 93 -16.75 -5.14 -7.74
N GLY A 94 -16.54 -5.48 -6.47
CA GLY A 94 -16.57 -6.86 -5.99
C GLY A 94 -15.63 -7.11 -4.82
N THR A 95 -15.34 -8.39 -4.58
CA THR A 95 -14.49 -8.89 -3.49
C THR A 95 -13.18 -9.49 -3.99
N HIS A 96 -12.76 -9.14 -5.21
CA HIS A 96 -11.46 -9.53 -5.77
C HIS A 96 -10.33 -8.69 -5.16
N SER A 97 -10.17 -8.84 -3.85
CA SER A 97 -9.08 -8.31 -3.04
C SER A 97 -8.39 -9.47 -2.33
N SER A 98 -7.12 -9.29 -1.95
CA SER A 98 -6.35 -10.35 -1.28
C SER A 98 -6.95 -10.81 0.05
N CYS A 99 -7.76 -9.97 0.70
CA CYS A 99 -8.47 -10.30 1.94
C CYS A 99 -9.96 -10.53 1.78
N GLY A 100 -10.49 -10.51 0.55
CA GLY A 100 -11.92 -10.69 0.28
C GLY A 100 -12.79 -9.48 0.70
N ASN A 101 -12.18 -8.36 1.08
CA ASN A 101 -12.86 -7.10 1.28
C ASN A 101 -13.59 -6.67 0.00
N TRP A 102 -14.83 -6.21 0.17
CA TRP A 102 -15.58 -5.60 -0.90
C TRP A 102 -15.10 -4.17 -1.16
N PHE A 103 -15.09 -3.78 -2.42
CA PHE A 103 -14.90 -2.40 -2.86
C PHE A 103 -15.64 -2.12 -4.17
N ASN A 104 -15.79 -0.84 -4.50
CA ASN A 104 -16.25 -0.39 -5.81
C ASN A 104 -15.40 0.80 -6.26
N ALA A 105 -14.47 0.56 -7.20
CA ALA A 105 -13.58 1.58 -7.71
C ALA A 105 -14.33 2.69 -8.48
N GLY A 106 -15.39 2.33 -9.23
CA GLY A 106 -16.14 3.29 -10.05
C GLY A 106 -17.00 4.27 -9.23
N SER A 107 -17.45 3.85 -8.05
CA SER A 107 -18.14 4.73 -7.09
C SER A 107 -17.20 5.28 -6.00
N GLU A 108 -15.92 4.91 -6.03
CA GLU A 108 -14.91 5.26 -5.03
C GLU A 108 -15.30 4.84 -3.60
N GLU A 109 -15.83 3.63 -3.47
CA GLU A 109 -16.29 3.05 -2.19
C GLU A 109 -15.31 1.98 -1.70
N PHE A 110 -14.65 2.26 -0.58
CA PHE A 110 -13.70 1.35 0.09
C PHE A 110 -14.10 1.20 1.57
N PRO A 111 -15.19 0.46 1.87
CA PRO A 111 -15.80 0.43 3.20
C PRO A 111 -14.92 -0.18 4.29
N SER A 112 -13.90 -0.97 3.95
CA SER A 112 -12.95 -1.52 4.93
C SER A 112 -11.95 -0.46 5.46
N VAL A 113 -11.75 0.67 4.76
CA VAL A 113 -11.00 1.84 5.26
C VAL A 113 -11.93 2.95 5.81
N PRO A 114 -13.23 2.71 5.80
CA PRO A 114 -14.26 3.47 5.07
C PRO A 114 -13.82 4.75 4.34
N TYR A 115 -13.27 4.63 3.13
CA TYR A 115 -13.20 5.78 2.19
C TYR A 115 -14.41 5.83 1.27
N SER A 116 -14.78 7.05 0.91
CA SER A 116 -15.82 7.38 -0.07
C SER A 116 -15.25 8.31 -1.14
N LYS A 117 -16.03 8.62 -2.18
CA LYS A 117 -15.69 9.65 -3.18
C LYS A 117 -15.26 11.02 -2.63
N LEU A 118 -15.59 11.34 -1.38
CA LEU A 118 -15.18 12.58 -0.73
C LEU A 118 -13.70 12.57 -0.33
N ASP A 119 -13.08 11.40 -0.32
CA ASP A 119 -11.72 11.15 0.17
C ASP A 119 -10.70 11.02 -0.97
N PHE A 120 -11.12 11.32 -2.20
CA PHE A 120 -10.30 11.32 -3.41
C PHE A 120 -10.24 12.71 -4.05
N ASN A 121 -9.21 12.94 -4.86
CA ASN A 121 -8.89 14.24 -5.45
C ASN A 121 -9.67 14.60 -6.73
N ASP A 122 -10.79 13.93 -7.00
CA ASP A 122 -11.60 14.14 -8.22
C ASP A 122 -11.98 15.60 -8.49
N GLN A 123 -12.30 16.37 -7.44
CA GLN A 123 -12.64 17.79 -7.56
C GLN A 123 -11.40 18.71 -7.55
N LYS A 124 -10.27 18.19 -7.09
CA LYS A 124 -9.01 18.91 -6.96
C LYS A 124 -8.24 18.90 -8.28
N CYS A 125 -8.15 17.73 -8.92
CA CYS A 125 -7.56 17.59 -10.24
C CYS A 125 -8.20 18.53 -11.25
N LYS A 126 -7.39 19.14 -12.12
CA LYS A 126 -7.84 20.13 -13.13
C LYS A 126 -7.63 19.67 -14.57
N THR A 127 -7.09 18.46 -14.77
CA THR A 127 -6.94 17.89 -16.10
C THR A 127 -8.28 17.39 -16.62
N GLY A 128 -8.45 17.39 -17.95
CA GLY A 128 -9.71 16.97 -18.57
C GLY A 128 -9.97 15.47 -18.43
N SER A 129 -8.91 14.67 -18.31
CA SER A 129 -8.99 13.22 -18.11
C SER A 129 -9.08 12.80 -16.63
N GLY A 130 -8.72 13.67 -15.69
CA GLY A 130 -8.49 13.29 -14.29
C GLY A 130 -7.12 12.65 -14.04
N GLU A 131 -6.30 12.47 -15.08
CA GLU A 131 -4.97 11.86 -15.03
C GLU A 131 -3.86 12.90 -14.95
N ILE A 132 -2.65 12.44 -14.60
CA ILE A 132 -1.41 13.19 -14.83
C ILE A 132 -1.08 13.16 -16.34
N GLU A 133 -1.10 14.32 -16.99
CA GLU A 133 -0.88 14.50 -18.44
C GLU A 133 0.47 15.18 -18.74
N ASN A 134 0.96 16.03 -17.84
CA ASN A 134 2.17 16.82 -17.98
C ASN A 134 2.96 16.89 -16.65
N TYR A 135 4.11 16.24 -16.62
CA TYR A 135 4.99 16.21 -15.44
C TYR A 135 5.71 17.53 -15.14
N GLY A 136 5.64 18.52 -16.04
CA GLY A 136 6.12 19.88 -15.79
C GLY A 136 5.17 20.73 -14.95
N ASP A 137 3.91 20.31 -14.81
CA ASP A 137 2.91 20.96 -13.96
C ASP A 137 2.83 20.25 -12.61
N ILE A 138 3.31 20.94 -11.58
CA ILE A 138 3.46 20.40 -10.24
C ILE A 138 2.14 20.09 -9.53
N TYR A 139 1.03 20.71 -9.96
CA TYR A 139 -0.27 20.53 -9.35
C TYR A 139 -0.88 19.21 -9.80
N GLN A 140 -0.96 18.99 -11.13
CA GLN A 140 -1.49 17.72 -11.62
C GLN A 140 -0.65 16.52 -11.18
N VAL A 141 0.68 16.66 -11.07
CA VAL A 141 1.54 15.58 -10.59
C VAL A 141 1.14 15.07 -9.19
N ARG A 142 0.51 15.91 -8.36
CA ARG A 142 0.16 15.62 -6.95
C ARG A 142 -1.33 15.55 -6.65
N ASP A 143 -2.15 16.05 -7.56
CA ASP A 143 -3.60 16.19 -7.35
C ASP A 143 -4.41 15.34 -8.35
N CYS A 144 -3.77 14.70 -9.32
CA CYS A 144 -4.43 13.89 -10.35
C CYS A 144 -3.97 12.44 -10.32
N ARG A 145 -4.77 11.56 -10.93
CA ARG A 145 -4.57 10.11 -10.90
C ARG A 145 -3.28 9.74 -11.64
N LEU A 146 -2.44 8.95 -10.97
CA LEU A 146 -1.25 8.36 -11.57
C LEU A 146 -1.66 7.10 -12.33
N VAL A 147 -1.71 7.15 -13.67
CA VAL A 147 -2.08 6.01 -14.54
C VAL A 147 -3.38 5.32 -14.14
N GLY A 148 -4.39 6.11 -13.77
CA GLY A 148 -5.72 5.67 -13.37
C GLY A 148 -5.86 5.33 -11.90
N LEU A 149 -4.80 5.39 -11.09
CA LEU A 149 -4.85 5.09 -9.66
C LEU A 149 -5.63 6.17 -8.91
N LEU A 150 -6.66 5.76 -8.16
CA LEU A 150 -7.54 6.67 -7.44
C LEU A 150 -6.78 7.44 -6.37
N ASP A 151 -6.58 8.73 -6.60
CA ASP A 151 -5.67 9.60 -5.85
C ASP A 151 -6.33 10.12 -4.57
N LEU A 152 -5.73 9.84 -3.41
CA LEU A 152 -6.30 10.18 -2.11
C LEU A 152 -6.17 11.68 -1.82
N ALA A 153 -7.21 12.27 -1.23
CA ALA A 153 -7.23 13.65 -0.78
C ALA A 153 -6.42 13.84 0.52
N LEU A 154 -5.10 13.72 0.41
CA LEU A 154 -4.14 13.74 1.52
C LEU A 154 -4.05 15.08 2.24
N GLU A 155 -4.71 16.15 1.78
CA GLU A 155 -4.90 17.36 2.58
C GLU A 155 -5.88 17.18 3.74
N LYS A 156 -6.79 16.20 3.65
CA LYS A 156 -7.87 16.01 4.62
C LYS A 156 -7.36 15.27 5.86
N ASP A 157 -7.65 15.82 7.03
CA ASP A 157 -7.29 15.19 8.32
C ASP A 157 -7.88 13.79 8.47
N TYR A 158 -9.07 13.53 7.94
CA TYR A 158 -9.67 12.19 7.93
C TYR A 158 -8.78 11.16 7.20
N VAL A 159 -8.33 11.49 5.99
CA VAL A 159 -7.48 10.62 5.16
C VAL A 159 -6.12 10.42 5.82
N ARG A 160 -5.51 11.52 6.30
CA ARG A 160 -4.26 11.47 7.08
C ARG A 160 -4.39 10.59 8.31
N GLY A 161 -5.51 10.70 9.04
CA GLY A 161 -5.81 9.87 10.21
C GLY A 161 -5.79 8.39 9.87
N LYS A 162 -6.51 7.97 8.82
CA LYS A 162 -6.54 6.57 8.36
C LYS A 162 -5.17 6.05 7.95
N VAL A 163 -4.40 6.84 7.19
CA VAL A 163 -3.03 6.49 6.81
C VAL A 163 -2.13 6.36 8.06
N SER A 164 -2.26 7.30 9.00
CA SER A 164 -1.47 7.29 10.23
C SER A 164 -1.80 6.10 11.13
N ASP A 165 -3.08 5.70 11.22
CA ASP A 165 -3.51 4.51 11.97
C ASP A 165 -2.88 3.25 11.39
N TYR A 166 -2.89 3.12 10.06
CA TYR A 166 -2.23 2.02 9.34
C TYR A 166 -0.73 1.96 9.62
N MET A 167 -0.03 3.09 9.48
CA MET A 167 1.42 3.15 9.72
C MET A 167 1.76 2.91 11.19
N ASN A 168 0.99 3.46 12.14
CA ASN A 168 1.18 3.26 13.58
C ASN A 168 0.91 1.81 13.99
N LYS A 169 -0.06 1.12 13.37
CA LYS A 169 -0.27 -0.31 13.58
C LYS A 169 1.00 -1.10 13.25
N LEU A 170 1.65 -0.80 12.12
CA LEU A 170 2.90 -1.43 11.71
C LEU A 170 4.06 -1.07 12.64
N ILE A 171 4.18 0.20 13.05
CA ILE A 171 5.17 0.63 14.07
C ILE A 171 4.97 -0.16 15.37
N GLY A 172 3.73 -0.31 15.82
CA GLY A 172 3.37 -1.10 17.00
C GLY A 172 3.73 -2.59 16.89
N MET A 173 3.88 -3.12 15.67
CA MET A 173 4.40 -4.48 15.43
C MET A 173 5.93 -4.56 15.45
N GLY A 174 6.63 -3.42 15.38
CA GLY A 174 8.09 -3.35 15.45
C GLY A 174 8.80 -3.12 14.12
N VAL A 175 8.11 -2.61 13.09
CA VAL A 175 8.80 -2.18 11.86
C VAL A 175 9.71 -0.98 12.16
N ALA A 176 10.85 -0.88 11.45
CA ALA A 176 11.87 0.13 11.68
C ALA A 176 11.73 1.37 10.79
N GLY A 177 10.87 1.32 9.78
CA GLY A 177 10.62 2.44 8.88
C GLY A 177 9.81 2.04 7.65
N PHE A 178 9.69 3.00 6.74
CA PHE A 178 8.85 2.89 5.56
C PHE A 178 9.59 3.35 4.31
N ARG A 179 9.44 2.60 3.22
CA ARG A 179 9.59 3.13 1.87
C ARG A 179 8.22 3.68 1.49
N VAL A 180 8.10 4.99 1.40
CA VAL A 180 6.83 5.64 1.06
C VAL A 180 6.71 5.66 -0.47
N ASP A 181 5.76 4.89 -1.00
CA ASP A 181 5.53 4.80 -2.44
C ASP A 181 5.05 6.13 -3.03
N ALA A 182 5.38 6.35 -4.30
CA ALA A 182 4.86 7.46 -5.08
C ALA A 182 5.03 8.86 -4.44
N CYS A 183 6.05 9.09 -3.58
CA CYS A 183 6.25 10.38 -2.89
C CYS A 183 6.25 11.61 -3.79
N LYS A 184 6.67 11.50 -5.06
CA LYS A 184 6.60 12.61 -6.03
C LYS A 184 5.17 13.13 -6.22
N HIS A 185 4.19 12.23 -6.09
CA HIS A 185 2.78 12.44 -6.29
C HIS A 185 2.06 12.89 -5.00
N MET A 186 2.82 13.11 -3.92
CA MET A 186 2.30 13.69 -2.69
C MET A 186 2.93 15.07 -2.47
N TRP A 187 2.18 15.96 -1.82
CA TRP A 187 2.73 17.23 -1.34
C TRP A 187 3.70 16.97 -0.18
N PRO A 188 4.88 17.62 -0.15
CA PRO A 188 5.81 17.52 0.97
C PRO A 188 5.23 17.96 2.32
#